data_AF-F6RWA9-F1
#
_entry.id   AF-F6RWA9-F1
#
_cell.length_a   1.000
_cell.length_b   1.000
_cell.length_c   1.000
_cell.angle_alpha   90.00
_cell.angle_beta   90.00
_cell.angle_gamma   90.00
#
_symmetry.space_group_name_H-M   'P 1'
#
loop_
_entity.id
_entity.type
_entity.pdbx_description
1 polymer ?
#
loop_
_entity_poly.entity_id
_entity_poly.type
_entity_poly.pdbx_seq_one_letter_code
_entity_poly.pdbx_strand_id
1 'polypeptide(L)' 'MCRWGCVYNDTTYMCRFCGTRFCNDCLKGEFYGLMKEASHCRQCNQVQCLGRRVEYVAGKGPSAEAKEKYAAWKEKQ' A
#
# COMPACT_ATOMS: atom_id res chain seq x y z
N MET A 1 -3.65 -5.79 -8.56
CA MET A 1 -2.66 -6.07 -7.53
C MET A 1 -1.65 -4.94 -7.45
N CYS A 2 -1.42 -4.36 -6.27
CA CYS A 2 -0.39 -3.35 -6.08
C CYS A 2 1.00 -3.92 -6.42
N ARG A 3 1.97 -3.02 -6.63
CA ARG A 3 3.33 -3.36 -7.04
C ARG A 3 4.03 -4.42 -6.18
N TRP A 4 3.66 -4.53 -4.90
CA TRP A 4 4.27 -5.47 -3.94
C TRP A 4 3.43 -6.73 -3.66
N GLY A 5 2.39 -6.99 -4.47
CA GLY A 5 1.65 -8.26 -4.44
C GLY A 5 0.37 -8.27 -3.62
N CYS A 6 -0.10 -7.12 -3.11
CA CYS A 6 -1.44 -7.04 -2.51
C CYS A 6 -2.52 -6.97 -3.59
N VAL A 7 -3.74 -7.36 -3.26
CA VAL A 7 -4.83 -7.48 -4.25
C VAL A 7 -5.32 -6.11 -4.76
N TYR A 8 -5.29 -5.09 -3.90
CA TYR A 8 -5.77 -3.73 -4.22
C TYR A 8 -4.79 -2.94 -5.10
N ASN A 9 -5.32 -2.21 -6.08
CA ASN A 9 -4.55 -1.32 -6.98
C ASN A 9 -4.64 0.15 -6.55
N ASP A 10 -5.66 0.51 -5.79
CA ASP A 10 -6.00 1.87 -5.38
C ASP A 10 -5.36 2.28 -4.04
N THR A 11 -4.54 1.41 -3.47
CA THR A 11 -3.94 1.56 -2.14
C THR A 11 -2.48 1.99 -2.18
N THR A 12 -1.93 2.30 -3.36
CA THR A 12 -0.54 2.75 -3.51
C THR A 12 -0.45 4.28 -3.44
N TYR A 13 0.44 4.77 -2.58
CA TYR A 13 0.65 6.19 -2.32
C TYR A 13 2.14 6.53 -2.41
N MET A 14 2.41 7.80 -2.62
CA MET A 14 3.73 8.38 -2.58
C MET A 14 3.89 9.20 -1.31
N CYS A 15 4.99 9.01 -0.58
CA CYS A 15 5.32 9.81 0.59
C CYS A 15 5.42 11.27 0.19
N ARG A 16 4.68 12.16 0.88
CA ARG A 16 4.71 13.60 0.60
C ARG A 16 6.05 14.28 0.92
N PHE A 17 6.90 13.65 1.73
CA PHE A 17 8.16 14.21 2.20
C PHE A 17 9.36 13.71 1.38
N CYS A 18 9.53 12.39 1.26
CA CYS A 18 10.69 11.80 0.57
C CYS A 18 10.36 11.23 -0.82
N GLY A 19 9.09 11.22 -1.23
CA GLY A 19 8.69 10.67 -2.53
C GLY A 19 8.70 9.14 -2.61
N THR A 20 9.06 8.42 -1.54
CA THR A 20 9.04 6.95 -1.52
C THR A 20 7.64 6.41 -1.77
N ARG A 21 7.49 5.46 -2.69
CA ARG A 21 6.19 4.81 -2.94
C ARG A 21 5.97 3.66 -1.97
N PHE A 22 4.74 3.52 -1.51
CA PHE A 22 4.32 2.46 -0.61
C PHE A 22 2.84 2.13 -0.80
N CYS A 23 2.47 0.92 -0.44
CA CYS A 23 1.09 0.50 -0.33
C CYS A 23 0.61 0.70 1.10
N ASN A 24 -0.44 1.50 1.26
CA ASN A 24 -1.07 1.79 2.55
C ASN A 24 -1.79 0.57 3.15
N ASP A 25 -2.04 -0.44 2.34
CA ASP A 25 -2.84 -1.60 2.74
C ASP A 25 -1.99 -2.81 3.13
N CYS A 26 -0.91 -3.11 2.38
CA CYS A 26 0.04 -4.16 2.74
C CYS A 26 1.31 -3.64 3.42
N LEU A 27 1.43 -2.32 3.63
CA LEU A 27 2.54 -1.65 4.31
C LEU A 27 3.93 -1.89 3.70
N LYS A 28 3.99 -2.43 2.47
CA LYS A 28 5.21 -2.62 1.69
C LYS A 28 5.46 -1.41 0.81
N GLY A 29 6.71 -1.12 0.51
CA GLY A 29 7.08 0.00 -0.34
C GLY A 29 8.43 -0.19 -1.01
N GLU A 30 9.00 0.89 -1.54
CA GLU A 30 10.37 0.93 -2.06
C GLU A 30 11.40 0.97 -0.90
N PHE A 31 11.21 0.11 0.08
CA PHE A 31 12.06 -0.09 1.25
C PHE A 31 11.99 -1.56 1.69
N TYR A 32 12.96 -1.99 2.49
CA TYR A 32 12.96 -3.33 3.07
C TYR A 32 12.05 -3.39 4.32
N GLY A 33 11.27 -4.48 4.42
CA GLY A 33 10.35 -4.72 5.52
C GLY A 33 8.98 -4.06 5.34
N LEU A 34 8.30 -3.85 6.47
CA LEU A 34 6.95 -3.28 6.53
C LEU A 34 6.97 -1.92 7.26
N MET A 35 6.09 -1.02 6.84
CA MET A 35 5.78 0.17 7.64
C MET A 35 5.20 -0.26 8.98
N LYS A 36 5.52 0.51 10.02
CA LYS A 36 4.92 0.28 11.34
C LYS A 36 3.43 0.64 11.32
N GLU A 37 3.09 1.70 10.61
CA GLU A 37 1.74 2.24 10.49
C GLU A 37 1.53 2.78 9.09
N ALA A 38 0.29 2.70 8.60
CA ALA A 38 -0.16 3.21 7.31
C ALA A 38 0.28 4.66 7.00
N SER A 39 0.29 5.52 8.02
CA SER A 39 0.59 6.94 7.92
C SER A 39 2.04 7.29 8.28
N HIS A 40 2.91 6.31 8.57
CA HIS A 40 4.30 6.56 9.00
C HIS A 40 5.31 6.03 7.98
N CYS A 41 6.02 6.95 7.31
CA CYS A 41 6.99 6.56 6.28
C CYS A 41 8.17 5.81 6.89
N ARG A 42 8.42 4.58 6.45
CA ARG A 42 9.58 3.80 6.91
C ARG A 42 10.93 4.38 6.45
N GLN A 43 10.95 5.07 5.31
CA GLN A 43 12.19 5.60 4.72
C GLN A 43 12.65 6.89 5.42
N CYS A 44 11.74 7.83 5.66
CA CYS A 44 12.08 9.15 6.24
C CYS A 44 11.57 9.34 7.68
N ASN A 45 10.91 8.33 8.28
CA ASN A 45 10.33 8.35 9.63
C ASN A 45 9.41 9.55 9.93
N GLN A 46 8.74 10.08 8.90
CA GLN A 46 7.74 11.14 9.07
C GLN A 46 6.35 10.53 9.27
N VAL A 47 5.63 11.06 10.25
CA VAL A 47 4.21 10.77 10.47
C VAL A 47 3.34 11.54 9.47
N GLN A 48 2.12 11.07 9.23
CA GLN A 48 1.20 11.62 8.22
C GLN A 48 1.84 11.77 6.83
N CYS A 49 2.62 10.78 6.43
CA CYS A 49 3.38 10.80 5.18
C CYS A 49 2.54 10.54 3.92
N LEU A 50 1.27 10.13 4.08
CA LEU A 50 0.32 9.88 2.99
C LEU A 50 0.21 11.10 2.08
N GLY A 51 0.79 11.00 0.89
CA GLY A 51 0.75 12.01 -0.15
C GLY A 51 -0.16 11.61 -1.30
N ARG A 52 0.32 11.80 -2.52
CA ARG A 52 -0.45 11.54 -3.74
C ARG A 52 -0.67 10.04 -3.93
N ARG A 53 -1.89 9.64 -4.29
CA ARG A 53 -2.19 8.28 -4.77
C ARG A 53 -1.54 8.06 -6.13
N VAL A 54 -0.84 6.95 -6.31
CA VAL A 54 -0.12 6.59 -7.55
C VAL A 54 -0.47 5.17 -7.98
N GLU A 55 -0.20 4.83 -9.24
CA GLU A 55 -0.39 3.48 -9.81
C GLU A 55 -1.85 2.96 -9.85
N TYR A 56 -2.83 3.85 -9.64
CA TYR A 56 -4.23 3.54 -9.86
C TYR A 56 -4.55 3.51 -11.35
N VAL A 57 -4.96 2.35 -11.86
CA VAL A 57 -5.52 2.18 -13.21
C VAL A 57 -7.03 1.99 -13.10
N ALA A 58 -7.79 2.98 -13.56
CA ALA A 58 -9.25 2.90 -13.59
C ALA A 58 -9.71 1.73 -14.46
N GLY A 59 -10.68 0.94 -13.98
CA GLY A 59 -11.32 -0.15 -14.74
C GLY A 59 -10.71 -1.56 -14.58
N LYS A 60 -9.54 -1.71 -13.92
CA LYS A 60 -8.98 -3.03 -13.57
C LYS A 60 -8.89 -3.21 -12.06
N GLY A 61 -10.06 -3.31 -11.44
CA GLY A 61 -10.17 -3.70 -10.03
C GLY A 61 -9.95 -5.22 -9.86
N PRO A 62 -9.50 -5.67 -8.68
CA PRO A 62 -9.46 -7.10 -8.40
C PRO A 62 -10.87 -7.70 -8.38
N SER A 63 -11.00 -8.96 -8.81
CA SER A 63 -12.25 -9.72 -8.71
C SER A 63 -12.71 -9.83 -7.26
N ALA A 64 -14.02 -10.00 -7.04
CA ALA A 64 -14.58 -10.14 -5.69
C ALA A 64 -13.91 -11.28 -4.90
N GLU A 65 -13.65 -12.41 -5.56
CA GLU A 65 -12.98 -13.57 -4.96
C GLU A 65 -11.55 -13.26 -4.49
N ALA A 66 -10.80 -12.45 -5.24
CA ALA A 66 -9.46 -12.04 -4.85
C ALA A 66 -9.49 -11.12 -3.61
N LYS A 67 -10.51 -10.26 -3.49
CA LYS A 67 -10.68 -9.38 -2.32
C LYS A 67 -10.97 -10.18 -1.05
N GLU A 68 -11.83 -11.18 -1.14
CA GLU A 68 -12.21 -12.04 -0.01
C GLU A 68 -11.01 -12.83 0.52
N LYS A 69 -10.25 -13.49 -0.35
CA LYS A 69 -9.02 -14.22 0.03
C LYS A 69 -7.99 -13.32 0.71
N TYR A 70 -7.86 -12.08 0.23
CA TYR A 70 -6.92 -11.12 0.81
C TYR A 70 -7.38 -10.58 2.16
N ALA A 71 -8.69 -10.35 2.36
CA ALA A 71 -9.25 -9.99 3.66
C ALA A 71 -8.97 -11.08 4.71
N ALA A 72 -9.20 -12.35 4.36
CA ALA A 72 -8.92 -13.49 5.24
C ALA A 72 -7.43 -13.66 5.59
N TRP A 73 -6.51 -13.29 4.69
CA TRP A 73 -5.07 -13.25 4.99
C TRP A 73 -4.73 -12.11 5.95
N LYS A 74 -5.34 -10.93 5.75
CA LYS A 74 -5.07 -9.73 6.56
C LYS A 74 -5.55 -9.88 8.00
N GLU A 75 -6.63 -10.62 8.26
CA GLU A 75 -7.10 -10.93 9.62
C GLU A 75 -6.18 -11.91 10.38
N LYS A 76 -5.28 -12.61 9.68
CA LYS A 76 -4.37 -13.61 10.26
C LYS A 76 -2.94 -13.08 10.47
N GLN A 77 -2.66 -11.84 10.06
CA GLN A 77 -1.37 -11.16 10.23
C GLN A 77 -1.34 -10.36 11.53
#